data_AF-A0A960P671-F1
#
_entry.id   AF-A0A960P671-F1
#
_cell.length_a   1.000
_cell.length_b   1.000
_cell.length_c   1.000
_cell.angle_alpha   90.00
_cell.angle_beta   90.00
_cell.angle_gamma   90.00
#
_symmetry.space_group_name_H-M   'P 1'
#
loop_
_entity.id
_entity.type
_entity.pdbx_description
1 polymer ?
#
loop_
_entity_poly.entity_id
_entity_poly.type
_entity_poly.pdbx_seq_one_letter_code
_entity_poly.pdbx_strand_id
1 'polypeptide(L)'
;MLAHGINHIIGGGKIAGTGRWFESLGMKPGPLHAWLASITEVAGGALLVLGLLTPLACAAVVGVMLVALVTNHLRNGFFIFRPGEGYEYVLTLTVVALCLAALGGGEWSVDHALDLWDDLSGWTGLAIAGVAGGGGAALLLAVFWRPEPTSDAA
;
A
#
# COMPACT_ATOMS: atom_id res chain seq x y z
N MET A 1 -4.05 -5.42 4.33
CA MET A 1 -3.59 -5.86 3.00
C MET A 1 -4.35 -7.10 2.56
N LEU A 2 -3.99 -8.32 2.96
CA LEU A 2 -4.57 -9.57 2.41
C LEU A 2 -6.11 -9.60 2.36
N ALA A 3 -6.78 -9.45 3.51
CA ALA A 3 -8.24 -9.45 3.57
C ALA A 3 -8.88 -8.29 2.80
N HIS A 4 -8.21 -7.13 2.75
CA HIS A 4 -8.69 -5.94 2.03
C HIS A 4 -8.63 -6.14 0.52
N GLY A 5 -7.52 -6.67 0.00
CA GLY A 5 -7.37 -7.01 -1.41
C GLY A 5 -8.34 -8.11 -1.86
N ILE A 6 -8.61 -9.11 -1.01
CA ILE A 6 -9.67 -10.10 -1.29
C ILE A 6 -11.03 -9.41 -1.38
N ASN A 7 -11.35 -8.49 -0.46
CA ASN A 7 -12.61 -7.76 -0.46
C ASN A 7 -12.80 -6.90 -1.73
N HIS A 8 -11.73 -6.34 -2.32
CA HIS A 8 -11.83 -5.69 -3.63
C HIS A 8 -12.30 -6.65 -4.73
N ILE A 9 -11.87 -7.92 -4.68
CA ILE A 9 -12.20 -8.92 -5.70
C ILE A 9 -13.62 -9.46 -5.52
N ILE A 10 -13.99 -9.83 -4.28
CA ILE A 10 -15.22 -10.60 -4.02
C ILE A 10 -16.31 -9.81 -3.28
N GLY A 11 -16.01 -8.62 -2.75
CA GLY A 11 -16.94 -7.81 -1.98
C GLY A 11 -18.03 -7.12 -2.80
N GLY A 12 -18.87 -6.33 -2.13
CA GLY A 12 -20.15 -5.76 -2.62
C GLY A 12 -20.11 -4.85 -3.86
N GLY A 13 -18.94 -4.56 -4.42
CA GLY A 13 -18.78 -3.90 -5.72
C GLY A 13 -17.93 -4.68 -6.73
N LYS A 14 -17.21 -5.71 -6.28
CA LYS A 14 -16.14 -6.42 -7.02
C LYS A 14 -15.14 -5.43 -7.64
N ILE A 15 -14.24 -5.94 -8.50
CA ILE A 15 -13.27 -5.12 -9.21
C ILE A 15 -13.91 -3.97 -9.99
N ALA A 16 -15.09 -4.17 -10.58
CA ALA A 16 -15.76 -3.12 -11.33
C ALA A 16 -16.18 -1.93 -10.44
N GLY A 17 -16.67 -2.21 -9.22
CA GLY A 17 -17.00 -1.19 -8.23
C GLY A 17 -15.77 -0.48 -7.70
N THR A 18 -14.73 -1.24 -7.34
CA THR A 18 -13.43 -0.69 -6.92
C THR A 18 -12.81 0.18 -8.01
N GLY A 19 -12.94 -0.20 -9.29
CA GLY A 19 -12.46 0.58 -10.42
C GLY A 19 -13.17 1.94 -10.56
N ARG A 20 -14.50 1.96 -10.42
CA ARG A 20 -15.26 3.23 -10.41
C ARG A 20 -14.88 4.11 -9.22
N TRP A 21 -14.64 3.51 -8.05
CA TRP A 21 -14.16 4.24 -6.88
C TRP A 21 -12.78 4.86 -7.13
N PHE A 22 -11.82 4.11 -7.69
CA PHE A 22 -10.52 4.67 -8.09
C PHE A 22 -10.63 5.82 -9.10
N GLU A 23 -11.54 5.71 -10.08
CA GLU A 23 -11.79 6.82 -11.02
C GLU A 23 -12.33 8.06 -10.32
N SER A 24 -13.19 7.90 -9.31
CA SER A 24 -13.69 9.02 -8.50
C SER A 24 -12.58 9.73 -7.70
N LEU A 25 -11.47 9.04 -7.41
CA LEU A 25 -10.26 9.61 -6.79
C LEU A 25 -9.28 10.23 -7.81
N GLY A 26 -9.60 10.13 -9.11
CA GLY A 26 -8.74 10.59 -10.20
C GLY A 26 -7.66 9.59 -10.64
N MET A 27 -7.68 8.34 -10.16
CA MET A 27 -6.76 7.29 -10.61
C MET A 27 -7.29 6.63 -11.88
N LYS A 28 -6.66 6.89 -13.03
CA LYS A 28 -7.17 6.46 -14.35
C LYS A 28 -6.16 5.60 -15.11
N PRO A 29 -6.57 4.50 -15.77
CA PRO A 29 -7.92 3.92 -15.79
C PRO A 29 -8.24 3.14 -14.51
N GLY A 30 -9.47 3.25 -14.00
CA GLY A 30 -9.89 2.66 -12.72
C GLY A 30 -9.74 1.14 -12.63
N PRO A 31 -10.18 0.35 -13.64
CA PRO A 31 -10.07 -1.10 -13.61
C PRO A 31 -8.63 -1.61 -13.47
N LEU A 32 -7.66 -0.90 -14.07
CA LEU A 32 -6.24 -1.22 -13.91
C LEU A 32 -5.81 -1.07 -12.44
N HIS A 33 -6.20 0.05 -11.82
CA HIS A 33 -5.81 0.37 -10.45
C HIS A 33 -6.50 -0.54 -9.43
N ALA A 34 -7.75 -0.92 -9.70
CA ALA A 34 -8.45 -1.93 -8.91
C ALA A 34 -7.71 -3.27 -8.91
N TRP A 35 -7.25 -3.75 -10.06
CA TRP A 35 -6.45 -4.98 -10.14
C TRP A 35 -5.07 -4.82 -9.52
N LEU A 36 -4.35 -3.73 -9.81
CA LEU A 36 -3.03 -3.48 -9.24
C LEU A 36 -3.07 -3.44 -7.71
N ALA A 37 -4.01 -2.69 -7.13
CA ALA A 37 -4.20 -2.65 -5.68
C ALA A 37 -4.54 -4.05 -5.14
N SER A 38 -5.53 -4.73 -5.71
CA SER A 38 -5.96 -6.05 -5.23
C SER A 38 -4.83 -7.09 -5.24
N ILE A 39 -4.09 -7.19 -6.35
CA ILE A 39 -2.98 -8.14 -6.50
C ILE A 39 -1.86 -7.79 -5.54
N THR A 40 -1.50 -6.51 -5.44
CA THR A 40 -0.43 -6.04 -4.54
C THR A 40 -0.77 -6.32 -3.08
N GLU A 41 -2.01 -6.07 -2.67
CA GLU A 41 -2.45 -6.29 -1.30
C GLU A 41 -2.56 -7.77 -0.93
N VAL A 42 -3.01 -8.62 -1.87
CA VAL A 42 -3.09 -10.07 -1.66
C VAL A 42 -1.69 -10.68 -1.65
N ALA A 43 -0.89 -10.42 -2.67
CA ALA A 43 0.46 -10.98 -2.77
C ALA A 43 1.37 -10.43 -1.66
N GLY A 44 1.41 -9.11 -1.47
CA GLY A 44 2.20 -8.48 -0.41
C GLY A 44 1.74 -8.91 0.98
N GLY A 45 0.43 -9.03 1.20
CA GLY A 45 -0.11 -9.55 2.45
C GLY A 45 0.26 -11.02 2.72
N ALA A 46 0.21 -11.88 1.70
CA ALA A 46 0.61 -13.29 1.83
C ALA A 46 2.12 -13.43 2.09
N LEU A 47 2.94 -12.69 1.35
CA LEU A 47 4.39 -12.64 1.57
C LEU A 47 4.74 -12.18 2.98
N LEU A 48 4.04 -11.17 3.49
CA LEU A 48 4.26 -10.65 4.84
C LEU A 48 3.89 -11.67 5.92
N VAL A 49 2.78 -12.41 5.74
CA VAL A 49 2.37 -13.49 6.67
C VAL A 49 3.39 -14.62 6.71
N LEU A 50 3.97 -14.97 5.56
CA LEU A 50 5.00 -16.00 5.46
C LEU A 50 6.38 -15.51 5.91
N GLY A 51 6.60 -14.20 6.00
CA GLY A 51 7.94 -13.63 6.14
C GLY A 51 8.84 -14.01 4.96
N LEU A 52 8.30 -13.97 3.73
CA LEU A 52 9.07 -14.23 2.51
C LEU A 52 9.30 -12.93 1.76
N LEU A 53 10.55 -12.64 1.43
CA LEU A 53 11.01 -11.39 0.85
C LEU A 53 10.45 -10.19 1.64
N THR A 54 10.57 -10.25 2.97
CA THR A 54 9.96 -9.34 3.94
C THR A 54 10.08 -7.85 3.55
N PRO A 55 11.24 -7.32 3.15
CA PRO A 55 11.33 -5.91 2.77
C PRO A 55 10.55 -5.57 1.48
N LEU A 56 10.40 -6.50 0.53
CA LEU A 56 9.55 -6.30 -0.65
C LEU A 56 8.05 -6.38 -0.29
N ALA A 57 7.68 -7.30 0.62
CA ALA A 57 6.32 -7.33 1.16
C ALA A 57 5.98 -6.02 1.88
N CYS A 58 6.91 -5.49 2.67
CA CYS A 58 6.78 -4.18 3.31
C CYS A 58 6.75 -3.03 2.28
N ALA A 59 7.54 -3.10 1.21
CA ALA A 59 7.49 -2.13 0.11
C ALA A 59 6.09 -2.06 -0.51
N ALA A 60 5.42 -3.20 -0.69
CA ALA A 60 4.04 -3.26 -1.18
C ALA A 60 3.08 -2.53 -0.22
N VAL A 61 3.21 -2.74 1.10
CA VAL A 61 2.40 -2.02 2.10
C VAL A 61 2.66 -0.51 2.03
N VAL A 62 3.93 -0.10 2.07
CA VAL A 62 4.34 1.32 2.00
C VAL A 62 3.78 1.96 0.74
N GLY A 63 3.95 1.32 -0.42
CA GLY A 63 3.47 1.85 -1.69
C GLY A 63 1.95 2.05 -1.71
N VAL A 64 1.19 1.03 -1.32
CA VAL A 64 -0.29 1.10 -1.28
C VAL A 64 -0.75 2.18 -0.28
N MET A 65 -0.16 2.25 0.91
CA MET A 65 -0.52 3.24 1.92
C MET A 65 -0.18 4.67 1.50
N LEU A 66 0.94 4.90 0.82
CA LEU A 66 1.30 6.23 0.33
C LEU A 66 0.38 6.69 -0.82
N VAL A 67 -0.02 5.79 -1.72
CA VAL A 67 -1.01 6.11 -2.76
C VAL A 67 -2.36 6.41 -2.11
N ALA A 68 -2.81 5.60 -1.15
CA ALA A 68 -4.06 5.84 -0.42
C ALA A 68 -4.03 7.14 0.39
N LEU A 69 -2.89 7.44 1.03
CA LEU A 69 -2.66 8.69 1.74
C LEU A 69 -2.92 9.88 0.81
N VAL A 70 -2.24 9.94 -0.33
CA VAL A 70 -2.33 11.09 -1.23
C VAL A 70 -3.70 11.20 -1.90
N THR A 71 -4.28 10.08 -2.34
CA THR A 71 -5.48 10.10 -3.18
C THR A 71 -6.78 10.22 -2.38
N ASN A 72 -6.83 9.71 -1.15
CA ASN A 72 -8.08 9.61 -0.40
C ASN A 72 -8.01 10.23 1.01
N HIS A 73 -6.92 10.10 1.75
CA HIS A 73 -6.92 10.38 3.20
C HIS A 73 -6.27 11.71 3.62
N LEU A 74 -5.34 12.27 2.83
CA LEU A 74 -4.51 13.42 3.22
C LEU A 74 -5.34 14.67 3.58
N ARG A 75 -6.49 14.85 2.91
CA ARG A 75 -7.35 16.03 3.07
C ARG A 75 -8.42 15.89 4.17
N ASN A 76 -8.53 14.73 4.82
CA ASN A 76 -9.60 14.44 5.81
C ASN A 76 -9.17 14.69 7.26
N GLY A 77 -7.98 15.28 7.45
CA GLY A 77 -7.37 15.48 8.77
C GLY A 77 -6.75 14.19 9.31
N PHE A 78 -6.33 14.22 10.58
CA PHE A 78 -5.56 13.11 11.19
C PHE A 78 -6.42 11.87 11.45
N PHE A 79 -7.47 12.00 12.27
CA PHE A 79 -8.15 10.83 12.86
C PHE A 79 -8.97 9.99 11.88
N ILE A 80 -8.82 8.66 11.96
CA ILE A 80 -9.52 7.70 11.08
C ILE A 80 -11.05 7.75 11.20
N PHE A 81 -11.59 8.09 12.37
CA PHE A 81 -13.05 8.10 12.58
C PHE A 81 -13.75 9.35 12.02
N ARG A 82 -13.01 10.28 11.40
CA ARG A 82 -13.61 11.46 10.74
C ARG A 82 -14.30 11.06 9.44
N PRO A 83 -15.28 11.86 8.97
CA PRO A 83 -15.83 11.69 7.62
C PRO A 83 -14.70 11.67 6.57
N GLY A 84 -14.75 10.71 5.64
CA GLY A 84 -13.70 10.47 4.64
C GLY A 84 -12.49 9.68 5.16
N GLU A 85 -12.43 9.41 6.46
CA GLU A 85 -11.37 8.67 7.14
C GLU A 85 -10.01 9.40 7.06
N GLY A 86 -9.55 9.94 8.19
CA GLY A 86 -8.28 10.66 8.25
C GLY A 86 -7.05 9.76 8.00
N TYR A 87 -5.88 10.38 7.87
CA TYR A 87 -4.64 9.70 7.48
C TYR A 87 -3.93 8.90 8.59
N GLU A 88 -4.45 8.88 9.81
CA GLU A 88 -3.89 8.20 11.00
C GLU A 88 -3.52 6.74 10.70
N TYR A 89 -4.46 5.96 10.16
CA TYR A 89 -4.26 4.52 9.97
C TYR A 89 -3.27 4.21 8.84
N VAL A 90 -3.40 4.89 7.70
CA VAL A 90 -2.48 4.67 6.57
C VAL A 90 -1.05 5.09 6.90
N LEU A 91 -0.88 6.17 7.68
CA LEU A 91 0.44 6.58 8.17
C LEU A 91 1.01 5.58 9.18
N THR A 92 0.19 5.10 10.10
CA THR A 92 0.58 4.07 11.08
C THR A 92 1.06 2.80 10.37
N LEU A 93 0.29 2.30 9.39
CA LEU A 93 0.68 1.12 8.62
C LEU A 93 1.97 1.34 7.82
N THR A 94 2.18 2.54 7.28
CA THR A 94 3.42 2.90 6.57
C THR A 94 4.62 2.82 7.52
N VAL A 95 4.54 3.45 8.70
CA VAL A 95 5.62 3.46 9.68
C VAL A 95 5.91 2.05 10.20
N VAL A 96 4.87 1.28 10.54
CA VAL A 96 5.02 -0.10 11.00
C VAL A 96 5.68 -0.97 9.93
N ALA A 97 5.31 -0.83 8.66
CA ALA A 97 5.93 -1.57 7.57
C ALA A 97 7.42 -1.22 7.39
N LEU A 98 7.80 0.06 7.53
CA LEU A 98 9.21 0.48 7.48
C LEU A 98 10.01 -0.07 8.67
N CYS A 99 9.44 -0.04 9.88
CA CYS A 99 10.05 -0.66 11.05
C CYS A 99 10.23 -2.17 10.86
N LEU A 100 9.21 -2.85 10.33
CA LEU A 100 9.28 -4.30 10.09
C LEU A 100 10.29 -4.65 9.00
N ALA A 101 10.42 -3.84 7.95
CA ALA A 101 11.46 -4.01 6.94
C ALA A 101 12.87 -3.86 7.54
N ALA A 102 13.04 -2.95 8.50
CA ALA A 102 14.31 -2.76 9.20
C ALA A 102 14.61 -3.91 10.18
N LEU A 103 13.59 -4.46 10.84
CA LEU A 103 13.74 -5.57 11.78
C LEU A 103 13.90 -6.93 11.08
N GLY A 104 13.33 -7.10 9.88
CA GLY A 104 13.18 -8.38 9.19
C GLY A 104 11.96 -9.19 9.68
N GLY A 105 11.63 -10.29 9.00
CA GLY A 105 10.50 -11.21 9.28
C GLY A 105 10.52 -12.12 10.54
N GLY A 106 11.53 -12.08 11.41
CA GLY A 106 11.85 -13.03 12.50
C GLY A 106 12.48 -14.39 12.12
N GLU A 107 12.88 -15.15 13.14
CA GLU A 107 13.41 -16.53 13.04
C GLU A 107 12.41 -17.54 12.44
N TRP A 108 11.12 -17.23 12.49
CA TRP A 108 10.04 -18.10 11.99
C TRP A 108 9.67 -17.79 10.54
N SER A 109 10.39 -16.87 9.91
CA SER A 109 10.16 -16.43 8.54
C SER A 109 10.71 -17.43 7.53
N VAL A 110 10.10 -17.46 6.34
CA VAL A 110 10.68 -18.19 5.20
C VAL A 110 12.02 -17.57 4.80
N ASP A 111 12.21 -16.26 4.96
CA ASP A 111 13.51 -15.61 4.74
C ASP A 111 14.61 -16.23 5.62
N HIS A 112 14.33 -16.53 6.88
CA HIS A 112 15.27 -17.23 7.75
C HIS A 112 15.51 -18.68 7.30
N ALA A 113 14.46 -19.40 6.92
CA ALA A 113 14.57 -20.78 6.43
C ALA A 113 15.34 -20.91 5.10
N LEU A 114 15.48 -19.80 4.36
CA LEU A 114 16.21 -19.72 3.08
C LEU A 114 17.54 -18.96 3.20
N ASP A 115 18.01 -18.68 4.42
CA ASP A 115 19.24 -17.92 4.70
C ASP A 115 19.27 -16.50 4.05
N LEU A 116 18.10 -15.90 3.79
CA LEU A 116 17.97 -14.54 3.25
C LEU A 116 17.89 -13.46 4.35
N TRP A 117 17.72 -13.88 5.60
CA TRP A 117 17.50 -13.01 6.75
C TRP A 117 18.53 -11.88 6.90
N ASP A 118 19.81 -12.25 6.90
CA ASP A 118 20.90 -11.32 7.19
C ASP A 118 21.06 -10.28 6.07
N ASP A 119 20.78 -10.66 4.82
CA ASP A 119 20.86 -9.78 3.65
C ASP A 119 19.66 -8.82 3.54
N LEU A 120 18.49 -9.23 4.03
CA LEU A 120 17.22 -8.52 3.84
C LEU A 120 16.75 -7.70 5.04
N SER A 121 17.54 -7.64 6.11
CA SER A 121 17.22 -6.90 7.34
C SER A 121 18.06 -5.62 7.51
N GLY A 122 17.85 -4.89 8.62
CA GLY A 122 18.56 -3.67 8.95
C GLY A 122 18.35 -2.54 7.94
N TRP A 123 19.43 -1.82 7.63
CA TRP A 123 19.39 -0.70 6.68
C TRP A 123 19.07 -1.15 5.26
N THR A 124 19.46 -2.36 4.87
CA THR A 124 19.15 -2.91 3.54
C THR A 124 17.64 -3.10 3.39
N GLY A 125 17.02 -3.76 4.36
CA GLY A 125 15.57 -3.96 4.36
C GLY A 125 14.80 -2.63 4.37
N LEU A 126 15.21 -1.67 5.20
CA LEU A 126 14.63 -0.33 5.23
C LEU A 126 14.77 0.40 3.89
N ALA A 127 15.96 0.35 3.27
CA ALA A 127 16.22 0.99 1.99
C ALA A 127 15.36 0.37 0.87
N ILE A 128 15.25 -0.96 0.82
CA ILE A 128 14.39 -1.66 -0.14
C ILE A 128 12.94 -1.21 0.03
N ALA A 129 12.40 -1.27 1.26
CA ALA A 129 11.00 -0.91 1.51
C ALA A 129 10.71 0.57 1.21
N GLY A 130 11.59 1.47 1.64
CA GLY A 130 11.46 2.90 1.43
C GLY A 130 11.60 3.30 -0.05
N VAL A 131 12.63 2.81 -0.74
CA VAL A 131 12.89 3.18 -2.14
C VAL A 131 11.88 2.51 -3.08
N ALA A 132 11.65 1.20 -2.96
CA ALA A 132 10.73 0.51 -3.85
C ALA A 132 9.27 0.91 -3.56
N GLY A 133 8.87 0.99 -2.29
CA GLY A 133 7.51 1.39 -1.91
C GLY A 133 7.24 2.86 -2.21
N GLY A 134 8.11 3.76 -1.73
CA GLY A 134 7.99 5.20 -1.97
C GLY A 134 8.16 5.59 -3.43
N GLY A 135 9.18 5.05 -4.10
CA GLY A 135 9.42 5.28 -5.53
C GLY A 135 8.30 4.74 -6.41
N GLY A 136 7.79 3.54 -6.10
CA GLY A 136 6.65 2.95 -6.78
C GLY A 136 5.38 3.79 -6.62
N ALA A 137 5.07 4.26 -5.41
CA ALA A 137 3.94 5.16 -5.16
C ALA A 137 4.08 6.48 -5.92
N ALA A 138 5.25 7.11 -5.85
CA ALA A 138 5.52 8.38 -6.52
C ALA A 138 5.37 8.24 -8.05
N LEU A 139 5.93 7.18 -8.63
CA LEU A 139 5.81 6.89 -10.06
C LEU A 139 4.34 6.67 -10.46
N LEU A 140 3.62 5.86 -9.70
CA LEU A 140 2.21 5.54 -9.99
C LEU A 140 1.32 6.79 -9.91
N LEU A 141 1.52 7.63 -8.90
CA LEU A 141 0.82 8.91 -8.77
C LEU A 141 1.17 9.86 -9.92
N ALA A 142 2.45 10.03 -10.25
CA ALA A 142 2.89 10.92 -11.32
C ALA A 142 2.27 10.52 -12.68
N VAL A 143 2.25 9.23 -12.97
CA VAL A 143 1.79 8.72 -14.26
C VAL A 143 0.26 8.71 -14.36
N PHE A 144 -0.45 8.27 -13.32
CA PHE A 144 -1.87 7.91 -13.43
C PHE A 144 -2.84 8.77 -12.61
N TRP A 145 -2.37 9.59 -11.68
CA TRP A 145 -3.26 10.41 -10.86
C TRP A 145 -3.59 11.73 -11.57
N ARG A 146 -4.88 11.94 -11.82
CA ARG A 146 -5.46 13.12 -12.47
C ARG A 146 -6.69 13.58 -11.68
N PRO A 147 -6.50 14.18 -10.49
CA PRO A 147 -7.61 14.67 -9.67
C PRO A 147 -8.35 15.79 -10.40
N GLU A 148 -9.67 15.83 -10.29
CA GLU A 148 -10.44 16.96 -10.78
C GLU A 148 -10.18 18.19 -9.89
N PRO A 149 -10.13 19.41 -10.47
CA PRO A 149 -10.00 20.63 -9.67
C PRO A 149 -11.13 20.69 -8.64
N THR A 150 -10.78 20.86 -7.37
CA THR A 150 -11.78 21.11 -6.31
C THR A 150 -12.50 22.42 -6.62
N SER A 151 -13.83 22.41 -6.60
CA SER A 151 -14.73 23.54 -6.91
C SER A 151 -14.61 24.75 -5.99
N ASP A 152 -13.70 24.73 -5.02
CA ASP A 152 -13.49 25.81 -4.03
C ASP A 152 -12.59 26.95 -4.56
N ALA A 153 -12.36 27.01 -5.87
CA ALA A 153 -11.60 28.07 -6.55
C ALA A 153 -12.49 28.98 -7.43
N ALA A 154 -13.80 29.09 -7.13
CA ALA A 154 -14.73 30.01 -7.77
C ALA A 154 -15.36 30.97 -6.74
#